data_AF-A0A1D8S6N8-F1
#
_entry.id   AF-A0A1D8S6N8-F1
#
_cell.length_a   1.000
_cell.length_b   1.000
_cell.length_c   1.000
_cell.angle_alpha   90.00
_cell.angle_beta   90.00
_cell.angle_gamma   90.00
#
_symmetry.space_group_name_H-M   'P 1'
#
loop_
_entity.id
_entity.type
_entity.pdbx_description
1 polymer ?
#
loop_
_entity_poly.entity_id
_entity_poly.type
_entity_poly.pdbx_seq_one_letter_code
_entity_poly.pdbx_strand_id
1 'polypeptide(L)'
;MTTNTPVLLAGHGSRREESNEQVKEVAAALEDRLGERVMPAYIELTEPLIDEGIRTLAPEAESVTVVPLSLFAAGHVKNDIPLFVQHARQAYPDVEFNYGSNLGARPEMIEIVADRISEAAATMDADPETDDVAVVFVARGSSDPDANAEAYRLARLVQEGRPYTRVEPTFIGITEPLFDQTLTEVSRHEPDAVIVMPYMLGDGVLNQRIADTVAEYDTAHPEIETAHTDVLGVDERLIRALEHRVMEARQGTVSMSCDQCIYKVTLEDYEDEVGGEKAFVHSLEHTLAHVSDDHEHSHDHGHGDGHDHSHGDGDDHSHSHGDGEDDHGDGHGHSHGDGHGHGHGHNEDGGHGHGHDHGDGHGHGDDHGHKHGHGDCDGHGNCGGHE
;
A
#
# COMPACT_ATOMS: atom_id res chain seq x y z
N MET A 1 40.20 -3.94 -9.67
CA MET A 1 39.36 -4.91 -8.95
C MET A 1 38.00 -4.25 -8.89
N THR A 2 37.01 -4.82 -9.56
CA THR A 2 35.61 -4.37 -9.42
C THR A 2 35.20 -4.70 -7.99
N THR A 3 34.78 -3.70 -7.22
CA THR A 3 34.22 -3.87 -5.88
C THR A 3 32.97 -4.74 -5.99
N ASN A 4 32.85 -5.78 -5.17
CA ASN A 4 31.69 -6.66 -5.19
C ASN A 4 30.58 -6.10 -4.30
N THR A 5 29.68 -5.32 -4.89
CA THR A 5 28.66 -4.53 -4.19
C THR A 5 27.23 -4.84 -4.65
N PRO A 6 26.77 -6.11 -4.61
CA PRO A 6 25.48 -6.50 -5.17
C PRO A 6 24.29 -5.78 -4.53
N VAL A 7 23.20 -5.70 -5.31
CA VAL A 7 21.90 -5.23 -4.85
C VAL A 7 20.97 -6.43 -4.67
N LEU A 8 20.21 -6.44 -3.59
CA LEU A 8 19.08 -7.33 -3.38
C LEU A 8 17.80 -6.53 -3.56
N LEU A 9 17.04 -6.83 -4.62
CA LEU A 9 15.75 -6.22 -4.90
C LEU A 9 14.66 -7.01 -4.19
N ALA A 10 14.12 -6.44 -3.11
CA ALA A 10 13.13 -7.08 -2.25
C ALA A 10 11.72 -6.87 -2.81
N GLY A 11 11.18 -7.89 -3.50
CA GLY A 11 9.76 -7.94 -3.90
C GLY A 11 8.88 -8.51 -2.79
N HIS A 12 7.57 -8.29 -2.87
CA HIS A 12 6.65 -8.89 -1.89
C HIS A 12 6.53 -10.42 -2.08
N GLY A 13 6.49 -10.86 -3.34
CA GLY A 13 6.25 -12.25 -3.72
C GLY A 13 4.78 -12.52 -4.03
N SER A 14 4.52 -13.51 -4.87
CA SER A 14 3.18 -13.81 -5.37
C SER A 14 3.02 -15.29 -5.64
N ARG A 15 1.82 -15.81 -5.44
CA ARG A 15 1.47 -17.18 -5.88
C ARG A 15 1.38 -17.28 -7.41
N ARG A 16 1.33 -16.15 -8.12
CA ARG A 16 1.29 -16.10 -9.59
C ARG A 16 2.69 -15.90 -10.15
N GLU A 17 3.13 -16.85 -10.95
CA GLU A 17 4.46 -16.84 -11.59
C GLU A 17 4.68 -15.59 -12.44
N GLU A 18 3.67 -15.13 -13.15
CA GLU A 18 3.70 -13.91 -13.97
C GLU A 18 4.06 -12.65 -13.17
N SER A 19 3.53 -12.50 -11.94
CA SER A 19 3.89 -11.38 -11.07
C SER A 19 5.35 -11.45 -10.62
N ASN A 20 5.87 -12.66 -10.40
CA ASN A 20 7.26 -12.87 -10.00
C ASN A 20 8.22 -12.67 -11.18
N GLU A 21 7.81 -13.04 -12.40
CA GLU A 21 8.60 -12.78 -13.60
C GLU A 21 8.79 -11.29 -13.83
N GLN A 22 7.76 -10.47 -13.59
CA GLN A 22 7.89 -9.02 -13.64
C GLN A 22 8.93 -8.47 -12.67
N VAL A 23 9.03 -9.02 -11.45
CA VAL A 23 10.07 -8.62 -10.48
C VAL A 23 11.46 -8.98 -11.01
N LYS A 24 11.61 -10.14 -11.66
CA LYS A 24 12.88 -10.54 -12.29
C LYS A 24 13.24 -9.64 -13.47
N GLU A 25 12.27 -9.23 -14.29
CA GLU A 25 12.47 -8.28 -15.38
C GLU A 25 12.96 -6.92 -14.85
N VAL A 26 12.35 -6.42 -13.78
CA VAL A 26 12.79 -5.19 -13.09
C VAL A 26 14.21 -5.35 -12.54
N ALA A 27 14.52 -6.49 -11.92
CA ALA A 27 15.86 -6.78 -11.40
C ALA A 27 16.91 -6.82 -12.52
N ALA A 28 16.61 -7.47 -13.65
CA ALA A 28 17.50 -7.53 -14.81
C ALA A 28 17.73 -6.14 -15.43
N ALA A 29 16.67 -5.35 -15.60
CA ALA A 29 16.78 -3.99 -16.11
C ALA A 29 17.58 -3.07 -15.16
N LEU A 30 17.44 -3.27 -13.85
CA LEU A 30 18.25 -2.55 -12.86
C LEU A 30 19.72 -3.00 -12.86
N GLU A 31 19.98 -4.30 -13.04
CA GLU A 31 21.34 -4.85 -13.19
C GLU A 31 22.05 -4.23 -14.40
N ASP A 32 21.37 -4.20 -15.55
CA ASP A 32 21.89 -3.57 -16.77
C ASP A 32 22.18 -2.08 -16.58
N ARG A 33 21.31 -1.37 -15.84
CA ARG A 33 21.46 0.06 -15.57
C ARG A 33 22.63 0.35 -14.62
N LEU A 34 22.79 -0.45 -13.56
CA LEU A 34 23.84 -0.25 -12.55
C LEU A 34 25.20 -0.79 -13.01
N GLY A 35 25.22 -1.80 -13.89
CA GLY A 35 26.44 -2.54 -14.24
C GLY A 35 26.97 -3.41 -13.09
N GLU A 36 26.10 -3.75 -12.14
CA GLU A 36 26.40 -4.51 -10.92
C GLU A 36 25.30 -5.55 -10.68
N ARG A 37 25.63 -6.68 -10.06
CA ARG A 37 24.68 -7.79 -9.83
C ARG A 37 23.45 -7.32 -9.04
N VAL A 38 22.26 -7.59 -9.56
CA VAL A 38 20.98 -7.39 -8.87
C VAL A 38 20.27 -8.73 -8.71
N MET A 39 20.00 -9.13 -7.47
CA MET A 39 19.29 -10.37 -7.16
C MET A 39 17.86 -10.06 -6.72
N PRO A 40 16.83 -10.53 -7.43
CA PRO A 40 15.47 -10.50 -6.90
C PRO A 40 15.37 -11.50 -5.73
N ALA A 41 14.76 -11.06 -4.64
CA ALA A 41 14.38 -11.91 -3.52
C ALA A 41 13.05 -11.43 -2.96
N TYR A 42 12.32 -12.31 -2.27
CA TYR A 42 10.94 -12.05 -1.88
C TYR A 42 10.74 -12.10 -0.37
N ILE A 43 9.82 -11.28 0.10
CA ILE A 43 9.42 -11.24 1.51
C ILE A 43 8.70 -12.55 1.89
N GLU A 44 7.90 -13.10 0.97
CA GLU A 44 7.11 -14.31 1.18
C GLU A 44 6.70 -14.95 -0.15
N LEU A 45 6.04 -16.12 -0.08
CA LEU A 45 5.34 -16.82 -1.18
C LEU A 45 6.19 -17.33 -2.35
N THR A 46 7.42 -16.84 -2.53
CA THR A 46 8.25 -17.11 -3.69
C THR A 46 9.71 -17.13 -3.29
N GLU A 47 10.46 -18.10 -3.80
CA GLU A 47 11.90 -18.18 -3.58
C GLU A 47 12.70 -17.43 -4.67
N PRO A 48 13.90 -16.91 -4.35
CA PRO A 48 14.54 -16.97 -3.04
C PRO A 48 13.93 -15.97 -2.06
N LEU A 49 13.83 -16.35 -0.79
CA LEU A 49 13.44 -15.42 0.27
C LEU A 49 14.55 -14.39 0.55
N ILE A 50 14.21 -13.28 1.21
CA ILE A 50 15.20 -12.21 1.50
C ILE A 50 16.40 -12.74 2.28
N ASP A 51 16.18 -13.57 3.30
CA ASP A 51 17.27 -14.15 4.09
C ASP A 51 18.15 -15.08 3.25
N GLU A 52 17.57 -15.85 2.32
CA GLU A 52 18.29 -16.69 1.36
C GLU A 52 19.12 -15.88 0.38
N GLY A 53 18.53 -14.80 -0.15
CA GLY A 53 19.22 -13.85 -1.02
C GLY A 53 20.42 -13.23 -0.30
N ILE A 54 20.24 -12.79 0.94
CA ILE A 54 21.32 -12.27 1.79
C ILE A 54 22.40 -13.35 2.00
N ARG A 55 22.02 -14.57 2.39
CA ARG A 55 22.95 -15.69 2.58
C ARG A 55 23.74 -16.03 1.32
N THR A 56 23.15 -15.82 0.15
CA THR A 56 23.79 -16.04 -1.15
C THR A 56 24.77 -14.95 -1.52
N LEU A 57 24.44 -13.68 -1.25
CA LEU A 57 25.24 -12.53 -1.67
C LEU A 57 26.37 -12.19 -0.68
N ALA A 58 26.09 -12.23 0.62
CA ALA A 58 26.98 -11.72 1.66
C ALA A 58 28.38 -12.37 1.71
N PRO A 59 28.56 -13.71 1.51
CA PRO A 59 29.87 -14.35 1.69
C PRO A 59 30.99 -13.83 0.77
N GLU A 60 30.63 -13.25 -0.38
CA GLU A 60 31.59 -12.76 -1.37
C GLU A 60 31.58 -11.23 -1.50
N ALA A 61 30.64 -10.54 -0.84
CA ALA A 61 30.39 -9.12 -1.01
C ALA A 61 31.18 -8.25 -0.03
N GLU A 62 31.61 -7.07 -0.49
CA GLU A 62 32.11 -6.00 0.38
C GLU A 62 30.93 -5.25 1.02
N SER A 63 29.86 -5.06 0.25
CA SER A 63 28.59 -4.52 0.74
C SER A 63 27.40 -5.14 0.02
N VAL A 64 26.25 -5.18 0.68
CA VAL A 64 24.96 -5.57 0.08
C VAL A 64 23.98 -4.41 0.26
N THR A 65 23.39 -3.95 -0.85
CA THR A 65 22.34 -2.93 -0.81
C THR A 65 20.97 -3.58 -0.97
N VAL A 66 20.13 -3.53 0.05
CA VAL A 66 18.75 -4.05 0.01
C VAL A 66 17.79 -2.93 -0.35
N VAL A 67 17.07 -3.05 -1.46
CA VAL A 67 16.10 -2.05 -1.94
C VAL A 67 14.72 -2.69 -2.10
N PRO A 68 13.67 -2.18 -1.41
CA PRO A 68 12.30 -2.63 -1.61
C PRO A 68 11.75 -2.24 -2.98
N LEU A 69 11.24 -3.22 -3.73
CA LEU A 69 10.34 -2.97 -4.85
C LEU A 69 8.92 -2.77 -4.31
N SER A 70 8.71 -1.63 -3.63
CA SER A 70 7.42 -1.25 -3.06
C SER A 70 7.03 0.16 -3.49
N LEU A 71 5.77 0.36 -3.87
CA LEU A 71 5.25 1.67 -4.26
C LEU A 71 5.17 2.60 -3.04
N PHE A 72 4.58 2.14 -1.93
CA PHE A 72 4.47 2.88 -0.67
C PHE A 72 5.10 2.11 0.50
N ALA A 73 5.47 2.81 1.58
CA ALA A 73 6.06 2.19 2.77
C ALA A 73 4.99 1.82 3.79
N ALA A 74 4.71 0.52 3.91
CA ALA A 74 3.88 -0.05 4.97
C ALA A 74 4.72 -1.00 5.84
N GLY A 75 4.06 -1.86 6.65
CA GLY A 75 4.70 -2.78 7.61
C GLY A 75 5.91 -3.54 7.07
N HIS A 76 5.83 -4.11 5.87
CA HIS A 76 6.95 -4.82 5.23
C HIS A 76 8.22 -3.97 5.07
N VAL A 77 8.07 -2.73 4.59
CA VAL A 77 9.18 -1.80 4.38
C VAL A 77 9.63 -1.21 5.72
N LYS A 78 8.70 -0.94 6.63
CA LYS A 78 9.00 -0.27 7.90
C LYS A 78 9.56 -1.22 8.97
N ASN A 79 9.23 -2.51 8.90
CA ASN A 79 9.50 -3.49 9.95
C ASN A 79 10.20 -4.74 9.42
N ASP A 80 9.59 -5.50 8.50
CA ASP A 80 10.07 -6.86 8.16
C ASP A 80 11.43 -6.85 7.47
N ILE A 81 11.60 -6.09 6.37
CA ILE A 81 12.87 -6.01 5.65
C ILE A 81 13.98 -5.46 6.56
N PRO A 82 13.76 -4.38 7.35
CA PRO A 82 14.73 -3.94 8.35
C PRO A 82 15.18 -5.02 9.33
N LEU A 83 14.30 -5.95 9.74
CA LEU A 83 14.70 -7.06 10.62
C LEU A 83 15.63 -8.04 9.92
N PHE A 84 15.34 -8.42 8.67
CA PHE A 84 16.26 -9.26 7.89
C PHE A 84 17.63 -8.59 7.73
N VAL A 85 17.66 -7.29 7.42
CA VAL A 85 18.90 -6.52 7.32
C VAL A 85 19.64 -6.46 8.65
N GLN A 86 18.92 -6.27 9.76
CA GLN A 86 19.52 -6.23 11.10
C GLN A 86 20.10 -7.59 11.51
N HIS A 87 19.44 -8.69 11.16
CA HIS A 87 19.97 -10.04 11.36
C HIS A 87 21.21 -10.28 10.50
N ALA A 88 21.19 -9.85 9.24
CA ALA A 88 22.32 -9.95 8.32
C ALA A 88 23.57 -9.23 8.84
N ARG A 89 23.42 -8.02 9.39
CA ARG A 89 24.50 -7.25 10.03
C ARG A 89 25.15 -8.01 11.19
N GLN A 90 24.39 -8.83 11.91
CA GLN A 90 24.92 -9.66 13.01
C GLN A 90 25.61 -10.93 12.48
N ALA A 91 25.05 -11.55 11.44
CA ALA A 91 25.58 -12.77 10.85
C ALA A 91 26.85 -12.54 10.02
N TYR A 92 26.97 -11.38 9.37
CA TYR A 92 28.08 -11.02 8.47
C TYR A 92 28.69 -9.67 8.89
N PRO A 93 29.44 -9.62 10.01
CA PRO A 93 29.94 -8.36 10.59
C PRO A 93 30.99 -7.64 9.73
N ASP A 94 31.62 -8.34 8.80
CA ASP A 94 32.62 -7.79 7.88
C ASP A 94 32.01 -7.24 6.57
N VAL A 95 30.68 -7.36 6.39
CA VAL A 95 29.94 -6.91 5.21
C VAL A 95 29.12 -5.67 5.55
N GLU A 96 29.23 -4.63 4.74
CA GLU A 96 28.39 -3.44 4.91
C GLU A 96 26.97 -3.69 4.36
N PHE A 97 25.93 -3.42 5.16
CA PHE A 97 24.55 -3.55 4.71
C PHE A 97 23.85 -2.19 4.64
N ASN A 98 23.45 -1.83 3.43
CA ASN A 98 22.70 -0.62 3.11
C ASN A 98 21.22 -0.96 2.87
N TYR A 99 20.31 -0.13 3.40
CA TYR A 99 18.87 -0.34 3.25
C TYR A 99 18.24 0.89 2.60
N GLY A 100 17.62 0.69 1.43
CA GLY A 100 16.92 1.72 0.68
C GLY A 100 15.45 1.85 1.07
N SER A 101 14.83 2.96 0.67
CA SER A 101 13.41 3.25 0.87
C SER A 101 12.54 2.77 -0.30
N ASN A 102 11.22 2.82 -0.12
CA ASN A 102 10.22 2.56 -1.16
C ASN A 102 10.27 3.60 -2.28
N LEU A 103 9.59 3.34 -3.40
CA LEU A 103 9.53 4.25 -4.55
C LEU A 103 8.90 5.60 -4.20
N GLY A 104 7.74 5.63 -3.52
CA GLY A 104 7.08 6.84 -3.03
C GLY A 104 6.59 7.77 -4.15
N ALA A 105 6.20 9.00 -3.79
CA ALA A 105 5.77 10.03 -4.74
C ALA A 105 6.95 10.74 -5.42
N ARG A 106 7.85 9.96 -6.04
CA ARG A 106 8.98 10.49 -6.81
C ARG A 106 8.54 11.09 -8.15
N PRO A 107 9.31 12.06 -8.70
CA PRO A 107 9.03 12.63 -10.02
C PRO A 107 8.82 11.57 -11.10
N GLU A 108 9.67 10.54 -11.11
CA GLU A 108 9.58 9.42 -12.06
C GLU A 108 8.23 8.71 -12.00
N MET A 109 7.69 8.49 -10.78
CA MET A 109 6.42 7.80 -10.59
C MET A 109 5.25 8.68 -11.02
N ILE A 110 5.31 9.98 -10.71
CA ILE A 110 4.30 10.97 -11.11
C ILE A 110 4.24 11.08 -12.64
N GLU A 111 5.39 11.07 -13.31
CA GLU A 111 5.49 11.11 -14.77
C GLU A 111 4.89 9.85 -15.42
N ILE A 112 5.19 8.66 -14.91
CA ILE A 112 4.59 7.42 -15.44
C ILE A 112 3.06 7.48 -15.32
N VAL A 113 2.55 7.86 -14.16
CA VAL A 113 1.10 7.95 -13.93
C VAL A 113 0.45 8.97 -14.87
N ALA A 114 1.06 10.15 -15.00
CA ALA A 114 0.58 11.19 -15.89
C ALA A 114 0.53 10.74 -17.36
N ASP A 115 1.55 10.02 -17.82
CA ASP A 115 1.59 9.48 -19.17
C ASP A 115 0.49 8.44 -19.38
N ARG A 116 0.29 7.51 -18.44
CA ARG A 116 -0.78 6.49 -18.52
C ARG A 116 -2.17 7.11 -18.63
N ILE A 117 -2.42 8.15 -17.84
CA ILE A 117 -3.69 8.90 -17.90
C ILE A 117 -3.81 9.64 -19.24
N SER A 118 -2.73 10.28 -19.71
CA SER A 118 -2.73 11.03 -20.98
C SER A 118 -2.90 10.10 -22.19
N GLU A 119 -2.29 8.92 -22.16
CA GLU A 119 -2.43 7.86 -23.17
C GLU A 119 -3.89 7.39 -23.26
N ALA A 120 -4.56 7.16 -22.12
CA ALA A 120 -5.97 6.80 -22.08
C ALA A 120 -6.87 7.95 -22.57
N ALA A 121 -6.63 9.18 -22.10
CA ALA A 121 -7.38 10.36 -22.53
C ALA A 121 -7.30 10.58 -24.05
N ALA A 122 -6.14 10.30 -24.67
CA ALA A 122 -5.96 10.44 -26.11
C ALA A 122 -6.79 9.42 -26.95
N THR A 123 -7.36 8.41 -26.32
CA THR A 123 -8.25 7.43 -26.97
C THR A 123 -9.74 7.75 -26.81
N MET A 124 -10.07 8.76 -26.00
CA MET A 124 -11.43 9.18 -25.69
C MET A 124 -11.92 10.28 -26.65
N ASP A 125 -13.24 10.45 -26.74
CA ASP A 125 -13.87 11.55 -27.45
C ASP A 125 -13.83 12.86 -26.62
N ALA A 126 -13.91 12.77 -25.29
CA ALA A 126 -13.80 13.92 -24.38
C ALA A 126 -12.40 14.55 -24.41
N ASP A 127 -12.33 15.89 -24.47
CA ASP A 127 -11.10 16.67 -24.39
C ASP A 127 -10.91 17.23 -22.98
N PRO A 128 -9.91 16.77 -22.20
CA PRO A 128 -9.65 17.27 -20.85
C PRO A 128 -9.49 18.79 -20.75
N GLU A 129 -9.07 19.48 -21.82
CA GLU A 129 -8.92 20.94 -21.79
C GLU A 129 -10.26 21.69 -21.83
N THR A 130 -11.35 21.05 -22.28
CA THR A 130 -12.66 21.69 -22.44
C THR A 130 -13.82 21.00 -21.73
N ASP A 131 -13.70 19.70 -21.45
CA ASP A 131 -14.73 18.85 -20.88
C ASP A 131 -14.40 18.47 -19.43
N ASP A 132 -15.41 18.09 -18.64
CA ASP A 132 -15.21 17.62 -17.25
C ASP A 132 -14.69 16.19 -17.24
N VAL A 133 -13.35 16.06 -17.19
CA VAL A 133 -12.67 14.76 -17.10
C VAL A 133 -12.18 14.51 -15.68
N ALA A 134 -12.73 13.48 -15.04
CA ALA A 134 -12.31 13.02 -13.73
C ALA A 134 -11.35 11.81 -13.83
N VAL A 135 -10.32 11.78 -12.99
CA VAL A 135 -9.45 10.61 -12.86
C VAL A 135 -9.73 9.94 -11.52
N VAL A 136 -9.91 8.62 -11.53
CA VAL A 136 -9.98 7.79 -10.31
C VAL A 136 -8.67 7.03 -10.18
N PHE A 137 -7.85 7.43 -9.21
CA PHE A 137 -6.54 6.86 -8.92
C PHE A 137 -6.67 5.71 -7.93
N VAL A 138 -6.53 4.47 -8.40
CA VAL A 138 -6.80 3.27 -7.59
C VAL A 138 -5.51 2.69 -7.02
N ALA A 139 -5.33 2.81 -5.71
CA ALA A 139 -4.25 2.17 -4.97
C ALA A 139 -4.74 0.89 -4.27
N ARG A 140 -3.80 0.06 -3.80
CA ARG A 140 -4.13 -1.14 -3.00
C ARG A 140 -4.78 -0.78 -1.65
N GLY A 141 -4.28 0.28 -1.02
CA GLY A 141 -4.55 0.62 0.37
C GLY A 141 -3.64 -0.14 1.34
N SER A 142 -3.58 0.35 2.57
CA SER A 142 -2.81 -0.23 3.67
C SER A 142 -3.50 0.02 5.00
N SER A 143 -3.18 -0.79 6.02
CA SER A 143 -3.47 -0.44 7.42
C SER A 143 -2.56 0.68 7.95
N ASP A 144 -1.46 0.97 7.24
CA ASP A 144 -0.55 2.06 7.55
C ASP A 144 -1.07 3.39 6.97
N PRO A 145 -1.43 4.38 7.81
CA PRO A 145 -2.02 5.63 7.35
C PRO A 145 -1.05 6.49 6.54
N ASP A 146 0.26 6.39 6.78
CA ASP A 146 1.28 7.15 6.06
C ASP A 146 1.46 6.59 4.64
N ALA A 147 1.34 5.27 4.46
CA ALA A 147 1.27 4.67 3.12
C ALA A 147 0.05 5.16 2.32
N ASN A 148 -1.10 5.31 2.99
CA ASN A 148 -2.33 5.81 2.38
C ASN A 148 -2.21 7.31 2.03
N ALA A 149 -1.64 8.11 2.94
CA ALA A 149 -1.41 9.54 2.71
C ALA A 149 -0.49 9.79 1.51
N GLU A 150 0.52 8.95 1.30
CA GLU A 150 1.42 9.05 0.14
C GLU A 150 0.68 8.80 -1.19
N ALA A 151 -0.37 7.97 -1.21
CA ALA A 151 -1.23 7.80 -2.38
C ALA A 151 -2.01 9.08 -2.71
N TYR A 152 -2.56 9.76 -1.69
CA TYR A 152 -3.20 11.07 -1.86
C TYR A 152 -2.21 12.13 -2.33
N ARG A 153 -0.99 12.13 -1.78
CA ARG A 153 0.08 13.03 -2.21
C ARG A 153 0.40 12.85 -3.69
N LEU A 154 0.58 11.60 -4.14
CA LEU A 154 0.88 11.30 -5.53
C LEU A 154 -0.27 11.73 -6.44
N ALA A 155 -1.51 11.35 -6.12
CA ALA A 155 -2.70 11.75 -6.86
C ALA A 155 -2.81 13.27 -6.98
N ARG A 156 -2.55 14.01 -5.89
CA ARG A 156 -2.55 15.47 -5.92
C ARG A 156 -1.46 16.03 -6.85
N LEU A 157 -0.23 15.52 -6.77
CA LEU A 157 0.86 15.96 -7.65
C LEU A 157 0.62 15.59 -9.12
N VAL A 158 -0.16 14.55 -9.39
CA VAL A 158 -0.65 14.20 -10.72
C VAL A 158 -1.73 15.19 -11.18
N GLN A 159 -2.59 15.66 -10.30
CA GLN A 159 -3.58 16.68 -10.68
C GLN A 159 -2.95 18.04 -11.00
N GLU A 160 -1.99 18.48 -10.19
CA GLU A 160 -1.43 19.83 -10.29
C GLU A 160 -0.81 20.11 -11.67
N GLY A 161 -1.28 21.19 -12.30
CA GLY A 161 -0.81 21.64 -13.61
C GLY A 161 -1.27 20.81 -14.81
N ARG A 162 -2.26 19.92 -14.63
CA ARG A 162 -2.88 19.12 -15.69
C ARG A 162 -4.37 19.47 -15.84
N PRO A 163 -5.00 19.23 -17.00
CA PRO A 163 -6.33 19.73 -17.30
C PRO A 163 -7.50 18.93 -16.68
N TYR A 164 -7.23 17.93 -15.85
CA TYR A 164 -8.28 17.14 -15.20
C TYR A 164 -8.99 17.93 -14.10
N THR A 165 -10.32 17.89 -14.07
CA THR A 165 -11.13 18.57 -13.04
C THR A 165 -10.80 18.06 -11.64
N ARG A 166 -10.53 16.75 -11.52
CA ARG A 166 -10.13 16.09 -10.28
C ARG A 166 -9.32 14.82 -10.53
N VAL A 167 -8.50 14.47 -9.55
CA VAL A 167 -7.86 13.16 -9.44
C VAL A 167 -8.22 12.62 -8.05
N GLU A 168 -9.17 11.69 -8.00
CA GLU A 168 -9.72 11.14 -6.77
C GLU A 168 -8.97 9.85 -6.38
N PRO A 169 -8.16 9.87 -5.31
CA PRO A 169 -7.52 8.68 -4.79
C PRO A 169 -8.53 7.77 -4.09
N THR A 170 -8.42 6.47 -4.36
CA THR A 170 -9.29 5.44 -3.78
C THR A 170 -8.54 4.12 -3.59
N PHE A 171 -9.14 3.20 -2.85
CA PHE A 171 -8.52 1.93 -2.52
C PHE A 171 -9.37 0.71 -2.91
N ILE A 172 -8.72 -0.36 -3.31
CA ILE A 172 -9.40 -1.58 -3.77
C ILE A 172 -9.92 -2.49 -2.63
N GLY A 173 -9.55 -2.24 -1.36
CA GLY A 173 -10.19 -3.00 -0.27
C GLY A 173 -9.59 -2.92 1.15
N ILE A 174 -8.34 -2.50 1.36
CA ILE A 174 -7.74 -2.53 2.71
C ILE A 174 -8.22 -1.35 3.59
N THR A 175 -8.49 -0.22 2.98
CA THR A 175 -8.85 1.02 3.66
C THR A 175 -9.85 1.81 2.80
N GLU A 176 -10.44 2.85 3.36
CA GLU A 176 -11.45 3.69 2.71
C GLU A 176 -10.82 5.00 2.18
N PRO A 177 -11.41 5.61 1.13
CA PRO A 177 -12.63 5.22 0.42
C PRO A 177 -12.44 4.03 -0.52
N LEU A 178 -13.47 3.19 -0.64
CA LEU A 178 -13.45 2.02 -1.53
C LEU A 178 -13.70 2.41 -2.99
N PHE A 179 -13.11 1.67 -3.92
CA PHE A 179 -13.14 1.97 -5.35
C PHE A 179 -14.57 2.09 -5.94
N ASP A 180 -15.45 1.15 -5.61
CA ASP A 180 -16.85 1.14 -6.02
C ASP A 180 -17.64 2.34 -5.48
N GLN A 181 -17.39 2.71 -4.23
CA GLN A 181 -17.96 3.90 -3.60
C GLN A 181 -17.47 5.18 -4.29
N THR A 182 -16.17 5.28 -4.56
CA THR A 182 -15.59 6.44 -5.25
C THR A 182 -16.15 6.61 -6.65
N LEU A 183 -16.28 5.53 -7.44
CA LEU A 183 -16.93 5.59 -8.75
C LEU A 183 -18.38 6.10 -8.64
N THR A 184 -19.13 5.60 -7.66
CA THR A 184 -20.51 6.04 -7.41
C THR A 184 -20.58 7.53 -7.07
N GLU A 185 -19.68 8.03 -6.22
CA GLU A 185 -19.63 9.45 -5.85
C GLU A 185 -19.21 10.33 -7.03
N VAL A 186 -18.21 9.91 -7.81
CA VAL A 186 -17.76 10.62 -9.02
C VAL A 186 -18.90 10.73 -10.04
N SER A 187 -19.67 9.66 -10.29
CA SER A 187 -20.82 9.70 -11.20
C SER A 187 -21.89 10.72 -10.83
N ARG A 188 -22.07 11.05 -9.54
CA ARG A 188 -23.09 12.02 -9.12
C ARG A 188 -22.82 13.44 -9.60
N HIS A 189 -21.60 13.70 -10.03
CA HIS A 189 -21.21 14.98 -10.60
C HIS A 189 -21.39 15.03 -12.12
N GLU A 190 -21.83 13.93 -12.74
CA GLU A 190 -22.09 13.82 -14.18
C GLU A 190 -20.91 14.33 -15.03
N PRO A 191 -19.67 13.85 -14.80
CA PRO A 191 -18.54 14.24 -15.64
C PRO A 191 -18.74 13.75 -17.07
N ASP A 192 -18.15 14.44 -18.04
CA ASP A 192 -18.16 14.01 -19.44
C ASP A 192 -17.38 12.70 -19.61
N ALA A 193 -16.33 12.52 -18.81
CA ALA A 193 -15.47 11.33 -18.85
C ALA A 193 -14.84 10.95 -17.49
N VAL A 194 -14.61 9.65 -17.30
CA VAL A 194 -13.89 9.07 -16.16
C VAL A 194 -12.73 8.20 -16.64
N ILE A 195 -11.52 8.50 -16.17
CA ILE A 195 -10.32 7.69 -16.40
C ILE A 195 -9.95 6.95 -15.11
N VAL A 196 -9.92 5.62 -15.16
CA VAL A 196 -9.50 4.79 -14.03
C VAL A 196 -8.03 4.39 -14.20
N MET A 197 -7.20 4.87 -13.26
CA MET A 197 -5.75 4.65 -13.23
C MET A 197 -5.38 3.68 -12.10
N PRO A 198 -5.17 2.38 -12.38
CA PRO A 198 -4.62 1.44 -11.40
C PRO A 198 -3.14 1.71 -11.10
N TYR A 199 -2.84 2.13 -9.87
CA TYR A 199 -1.47 2.31 -9.40
C TYR A 199 -0.87 0.99 -8.90
N MET A 200 -0.58 0.10 -9.85
CA MET A 200 -0.03 -1.23 -9.64
C MET A 200 1.21 -1.44 -10.51
N LEU A 201 2.13 -2.31 -10.08
CA LEU A 201 3.30 -2.66 -10.90
C LEU A 201 2.91 -3.51 -12.11
N GLY A 202 2.01 -4.48 -11.93
CA GLY A 202 1.67 -5.47 -12.95
C GLY A 202 0.19 -5.82 -12.98
N ASP A 203 -0.18 -6.55 -14.02
CA ASP A 203 -1.56 -6.94 -14.34
C ASP A 203 -2.00 -8.16 -13.52
N GLY A 204 -2.05 -7.99 -12.19
CA GLY A 204 -2.41 -9.04 -11.25
C GLY A 204 -3.92 -9.17 -11.00
N VAL A 205 -4.29 -10.04 -10.06
CA VAL A 205 -5.70 -10.28 -9.65
C VAL A 205 -6.41 -8.99 -9.25
N LEU A 206 -5.70 -8.06 -8.59
CA LEU A 206 -6.28 -6.78 -8.20
C LEU A 206 -6.60 -5.90 -9.41
N ASN A 207 -5.73 -5.89 -10.42
CA ASN A 207 -5.97 -5.12 -11.65
C ASN A 207 -7.14 -5.71 -12.44
N GLN A 208 -7.23 -7.04 -12.52
CA GLN A 208 -8.38 -7.70 -13.14
C GLN A 208 -9.70 -7.33 -12.43
N ARG A 209 -9.72 -7.31 -11.09
CA ARG A 209 -10.91 -6.86 -10.34
C ARG A 209 -11.26 -5.41 -10.64
N ILE A 210 -10.28 -4.52 -10.74
CA ILE A 210 -10.49 -3.13 -11.14
C ILE A 210 -11.13 -3.10 -12.53
N ALA A 211 -10.56 -3.81 -13.50
CA ALA A 211 -11.08 -3.88 -14.86
C ALA A 211 -12.52 -4.41 -14.93
N ASP A 212 -12.83 -5.47 -14.16
CA ASP A 212 -14.17 -6.04 -14.08
C ASP A 212 -15.18 -5.00 -13.52
N THR A 213 -14.82 -4.30 -12.44
CA THR A 213 -15.64 -3.22 -11.87
C THR A 213 -15.79 -2.03 -12.83
N VAL A 214 -14.76 -1.67 -13.60
CA VAL A 214 -14.85 -0.63 -14.63
C VAL A 214 -15.80 -1.03 -15.75
N ALA A 215 -15.78 -2.29 -16.19
CA ALA A 215 -16.69 -2.78 -17.22
C ALA A 215 -18.16 -2.78 -16.75
N GLU A 216 -18.40 -3.10 -15.47
CA GLU A 216 -19.71 -2.99 -14.84
C GLU A 216 -20.18 -1.52 -14.75
N TYR A 217 -19.27 -0.63 -14.38
CA TYR A 217 -19.51 0.82 -14.32
C TYR A 217 -19.88 1.42 -15.68
N ASP A 218 -19.10 1.13 -16.72
CA ASP A 218 -19.33 1.60 -18.09
C ASP A 218 -20.70 1.13 -18.62
N THR A 219 -21.09 -0.11 -18.29
CA THR A 219 -22.42 -0.63 -18.62
C THR A 219 -23.55 0.10 -17.88
N ALA A 220 -23.31 0.53 -16.64
CA ALA A 220 -24.28 1.21 -15.79
C ALA A 220 -24.42 2.71 -16.10
N HIS A 221 -23.38 3.33 -16.65
CA HIS A 221 -23.28 4.77 -16.92
C HIS A 221 -22.92 5.06 -18.40
N PRO A 222 -23.74 4.66 -19.38
CA PRO A 222 -23.43 4.85 -20.80
C PRO A 222 -23.36 6.31 -21.24
N GLU A 223 -23.79 7.25 -20.39
CA GLU A 223 -23.66 8.69 -20.58
C GLU A 223 -22.28 9.27 -20.20
N ILE A 224 -21.47 8.53 -19.43
CA ILE A 224 -20.13 8.94 -19.00
C ILE A 224 -19.11 8.11 -19.77
N GLU A 225 -18.27 8.77 -20.58
CA GLU A 225 -17.23 8.06 -21.31
C GLU A 225 -16.18 7.50 -20.33
N THR A 226 -15.92 6.19 -20.37
CA THR A 226 -15.02 5.54 -19.39
C THR A 226 -13.78 4.96 -20.07
N ALA A 227 -12.62 5.23 -19.49
CA ALA A 227 -11.35 4.61 -19.91
C ALA A 227 -10.64 3.96 -18.72
N HIS A 228 -9.99 2.83 -18.98
CA HIS A 228 -9.10 2.14 -18.04
C HIS A 228 -7.68 2.19 -18.57
N THR A 229 -6.74 2.72 -17.79
CA THR A 229 -5.35 2.82 -18.24
C THR A 229 -4.62 1.49 -18.08
N ASP A 230 -3.44 1.38 -18.70
CA ASP A 230 -2.48 0.35 -18.33
C ASP A 230 -1.92 0.59 -16.91
N VAL A 231 -1.41 -0.48 -16.29
CA VAL A 231 -0.63 -0.42 -15.05
C VAL A 231 0.73 0.27 -15.27
N LEU A 232 1.52 0.48 -14.21
CA LEU A 232 2.84 1.12 -14.33
C LEU A 232 3.76 0.32 -15.26
N GLY A 233 3.83 -0.99 -15.07
CA GLY A 233 4.70 -1.89 -15.84
C GLY A 233 6.19 -1.69 -15.55
N VAL A 234 7.03 -2.24 -16.43
CA VAL A 234 8.49 -2.10 -16.39
C VAL A 234 8.92 -0.89 -17.22
N ASP A 235 8.71 0.31 -16.67
CA ASP A 235 9.09 1.59 -17.31
C ASP A 235 10.54 1.97 -16.97
N GLU A 236 11.30 2.57 -17.91
CA GLU A 236 12.68 3.01 -17.66
C GLU A 236 12.79 3.99 -16.49
N ARG A 237 11.76 4.82 -16.28
CA ARG A 237 11.69 5.76 -15.15
C ARG A 237 11.52 5.05 -13.82
N LEU A 238 10.84 3.91 -13.79
CA LEU A 238 10.78 3.07 -12.60
C LEU A 238 12.16 2.50 -12.26
N ILE A 239 12.91 2.05 -13.27
CA ILE A 239 14.28 1.56 -13.08
C ILE A 239 15.20 2.70 -12.59
N ARG A 240 15.02 3.92 -13.12
CA ARG A 240 15.73 5.12 -12.66
C ARG A 240 15.38 5.48 -11.22
N ALA A 241 14.11 5.37 -10.83
CA ALA A 241 13.69 5.56 -9.45
C ALA A 241 14.37 4.55 -8.51
N LEU A 242 14.46 3.28 -8.90
CA LEU A 242 15.17 2.25 -8.14
C LEU A 242 16.68 2.51 -8.06
N GLU A 243 17.32 2.95 -9.15
CA GLU A 243 18.73 3.38 -9.14
C GLU A 243 18.93 4.48 -8.10
N HIS A 244 18.06 5.49 -8.06
CA HIS A 244 18.14 6.53 -7.05
C HIS A 244 18.00 5.97 -5.62
N ARG A 245 17.13 4.97 -5.38
CA ARG A 245 17.03 4.31 -4.06
C ARG A 245 18.28 3.52 -3.68
N VAL A 246 18.92 2.88 -4.64
CA VAL A 246 20.23 2.23 -4.43
C VAL A 246 21.29 3.26 -4.03
N MET A 247 21.37 4.38 -4.77
CA MET A 247 22.35 5.42 -4.49
C MET A 247 22.11 6.12 -3.15
N GLU A 248 20.86 6.42 -2.81
CA GLU A 248 20.48 7.00 -1.51
C GLU A 248 20.88 6.07 -0.35
N ALA A 249 20.64 4.76 -0.50
CA ALA A 249 21.01 3.76 0.49
C ALA A 249 22.52 3.73 0.73
N ARG A 250 23.32 3.73 -0.34
CA ARG A 250 24.80 3.70 -0.27
C ARG A 250 25.40 5.01 0.27
N GLN A 251 24.73 6.14 0.06
CA GLN A 251 25.20 7.45 0.51
C GLN A 251 24.72 7.80 1.92
N GLY A 252 23.85 6.97 2.52
CA GLY A 252 23.25 7.25 3.82
C GLY A 252 22.29 8.45 3.80
N THR A 253 21.72 8.78 2.64
CA THR A 253 20.81 9.93 2.46
C THR A 253 19.35 9.48 2.40
N VAL A 254 19.05 8.26 2.84
CA VAL A 254 17.69 7.71 2.85
C VAL A 254 16.84 8.52 3.82
N SER A 255 15.83 9.19 3.28
CA SER A 255 14.77 9.82 4.06
C SER A 255 13.57 8.86 4.15
N MET A 256 13.21 8.48 5.37
CA MET A 256 11.95 7.79 5.68
C MET A 256 11.05 8.75 6.46
N SER A 257 9.74 8.55 6.40
CA SER A 257 8.70 9.30 7.13
C SER A 257 8.70 9.05 8.64
N CYS A 258 9.86 8.83 9.26
CA CYS A 258 9.99 8.44 10.67
C CYS A 258 9.31 9.41 11.65
N ASP A 259 9.28 10.71 11.35
CA ASP A 259 8.63 11.74 12.16
C ASP A 259 7.08 11.64 12.16
N GLN A 260 6.51 10.84 11.26
CA GLN A 260 5.07 10.58 11.13
C GLN A 260 4.75 9.08 11.21
N CYS A 261 5.76 8.25 11.51
CA CYS A 261 5.61 6.80 11.53
C CYS A 261 4.92 6.36 12.82
N ILE A 262 3.79 5.66 12.70
CA ILE A 262 2.98 5.16 13.84
C ILE A 262 3.78 4.28 14.81
N TYR A 263 4.87 3.65 14.32
CA TYR A 263 5.75 2.81 15.13
C TYR A 263 6.81 3.60 15.92
N LYS A 264 7.01 4.89 15.63
CA LYS A 264 8.09 5.72 16.19
C LYS A 264 7.59 6.92 16.97
N VAL A 265 6.47 7.50 16.55
CA VAL A 265 5.87 8.66 17.19
C VAL A 265 4.47 8.33 17.69
N THR A 266 4.07 8.93 18.80
CA THR A 266 2.71 8.80 19.33
C THR A 266 1.76 9.64 18.50
N LEU A 267 0.84 8.97 17.80
CA LEU A 267 -0.35 9.57 17.22
C LEU A 267 -1.55 9.17 18.08
N GLU A 268 -2.50 10.09 18.24
CA GLU A 268 -3.79 9.82 18.89
C GLU A 268 -4.48 8.65 18.17
N ASP A 269 -5.08 7.74 18.92
CA ASP A 269 -5.70 6.48 18.46
C ASP A 269 -4.73 5.39 17.95
N TYR A 270 -3.41 5.64 17.98
CA TYR A 270 -2.36 4.68 17.61
C TYR A 270 -1.31 4.49 18.72
N GLU A 271 -1.63 4.82 19.97
CA GLU A 271 -0.69 4.75 21.11
C GLU A 271 -0.11 3.33 21.31
N ASP A 272 -0.92 2.34 20.98
CA ASP A 272 -0.64 0.91 21.04
C ASP A 272 0.37 0.42 20.00
N GLU A 273 0.60 1.20 18.94
CA GLU A 273 1.56 0.89 17.87
C GLU A 273 2.96 1.49 18.15
N VAL A 274 3.04 2.46 19.07
CA VAL A 274 4.26 3.21 19.37
C VAL A 274 5.33 2.33 19.99
N GLY A 275 6.57 2.51 19.54
CA GLY A 275 7.68 1.63 19.90
C GLY A 275 7.74 0.37 19.04
N GLY A 276 6.68 0.11 18.25
CA GLY A 276 6.64 -0.96 17.27
C GLY A 276 6.70 -2.35 17.88
N GLU A 277 6.31 -2.55 19.15
CA GLU A 277 6.39 -3.87 19.80
C GLU A 277 5.49 -4.89 19.12
N LYS A 278 4.20 -4.55 18.88
CA LYS A 278 3.27 -5.41 18.14
C LYS A 278 3.76 -5.68 16.72
N ALA A 279 4.18 -4.62 16.03
CA ALA A 279 4.75 -4.73 14.69
C ALA A 279 5.99 -5.63 14.68
N PHE A 280 6.90 -5.49 15.65
CA PHE A 280 8.09 -6.31 15.80
C PHE A 280 7.76 -7.77 16.08
N VAL A 281 6.82 -8.06 16.99
CA VAL A 281 6.35 -9.42 17.27
C VAL A 281 5.76 -10.02 16.00
N HIS A 282 4.89 -9.29 15.30
CA HIS A 282 4.30 -9.75 14.04
C HIS A 282 5.36 -9.99 12.96
N SER A 283 6.33 -9.10 12.78
CA SER A 283 7.44 -9.29 11.85
C SER A 283 8.33 -10.47 12.24
N LEU A 284 8.52 -10.73 13.54
CA LEU A 284 9.27 -11.88 14.03
C LEU A 284 8.50 -13.18 13.79
N GLU A 285 7.20 -13.21 14.07
CA GLU A 285 6.31 -14.34 13.77
C GLU A 285 6.30 -14.63 12.27
N HIS A 286 6.19 -13.59 11.45
CA HIS A 286 6.30 -13.68 9.99
C HIS A 286 7.65 -14.26 9.57
N THR A 287 8.75 -13.72 10.09
CA THR A 287 10.10 -14.25 9.84
C THR A 287 10.24 -15.70 10.26
N LEU A 288 9.73 -16.07 11.44
CA LEU A 288 9.82 -17.44 11.97
C LEU A 288 9.00 -18.43 11.16
N ALA A 289 7.84 -18.04 10.65
CA ALA A 289 7.03 -18.86 9.77
C ALA A 289 7.83 -19.30 8.53
N HIS A 290 8.68 -18.41 7.99
CA HIS A 290 9.54 -18.72 6.84
C HIS A 290 10.79 -19.54 7.20
N VAL A 291 11.31 -19.44 8.43
CA VAL A 291 12.49 -20.20 8.88
C VAL A 291 12.13 -21.63 9.34
N SER A 292 10.87 -21.87 9.74
CA SER A 292 10.43 -23.17 10.25
C SER A 292 9.91 -24.16 9.19
N ASP A 293 9.84 -23.76 7.93
CA ASP A 293 9.19 -24.54 6.86
C ASP A 293 10.08 -25.65 6.24
N ASP A 294 10.91 -26.29 7.07
CA ASP A 294 11.44 -27.64 6.79
C ASP A 294 10.32 -28.72 6.91
N HIS A 295 9.07 -28.32 7.17
CA HIS A 295 7.91 -29.21 7.27
C HIS A 295 6.70 -28.68 6.49
N GLU A 296 6.45 -29.30 5.33
CA GLU A 296 5.24 -29.16 4.51
C GLU A 296 3.96 -29.07 5.35
N HIS A 297 3.37 -27.88 5.46
CA HIS A 297 2.00 -27.73 5.94
C HIS A 297 1.15 -26.91 4.97
N SER A 298 0.31 -27.64 4.24
CA SER A 298 -0.85 -27.09 3.53
C SER A 298 -1.80 -26.44 4.54
N HIS A 299 -1.87 -25.12 4.57
CA HIS A 299 -2.89 -24.40 5.33
C HIS A 299 -4.14 -24.20 4.48
N ASP A 300 -5.13 -25.06 4.74
CA ASP A 300 -6.53 -24.88 4.39
C ASP A 300 -7.12 -23.80 5.31
N HIS A 301 -7.53 -22.66 4.74
CA HIS A 301 -8.22 -21.62 5.50
C HIS A 301 -9.69 -22.01 5.65
N GLY A 302 -9.99 -22.72 6.73
CA GLY A 302 -11.36 -22.90 7.21
C GLY A 302 -11.94 -21.55 7.62
N HIS A 303 -12.85 -21.01 6.80
CA HIS A 303 -13.68 -19.87 7.13
C HIS A 303 -14.53 -20.18 8.36
N GLY A 304 -14.24 -19.52 9.48
CA GLY A 304 -15.04 -19.54 10.69
C GLY A 304 -15.98 -18.34 10.73
N ASP A 305 -17.01 -18.33 9.88
CA ASP A 305 -18.15 -17.42 10.04
C ASP A 305 -19.35 -18.20 10.59
N GLY A 306 -19.45 -18.21 11.91
CA GLY A 306 -20.64 -18.66 12.63
C GLY A 306 -21.73 -17.60 12.53
N HIS A 307 -22.58 -17.71 11.51
CA HIS A 307 -23.89 -17.06 11.51
C HIS A 307 -25.00 -18.11 11.56
N ASP A 308 -25.52 -18.25 12.77
CA ASP A 308 -26.67 -19.05 13.14
C ASP A 308 -27.95 -18.43 12.55
N HIS A 309 -28.59 -19.13 11.62
CA HIS A 309 -29.95 -18.82 11.19
C HIS A 309 -30.83 -20.04 11.37
N SER A 310 -31.69 -19.95 12.40
CA SER A 310 -32.75 -20.90 12.67
C SER A 310 -33.79 -20.87 11.54
N HIS A 311 -34.08 -22.04 10.96
CA HIS A 311 -35.40 -22.33 10.42
C HIS A 311 -35.88 -23.65 10.99
N GLY A 312 -37.03 -23.57 11.67
CA GLY A 312 -37.77 -24.70 12.18
C GLY A 312 -38.58 -25.40 11.10
N ASP A 313 -39.29 -26.42 11.57
CA ASP A 313 -40.19 -27.34 10.87
C ASP A 313 -39.39 -28.45 10.15
N GLY A 314 -39.27 -29.65 10.69
CA GLY A 314 -40.31 -30.47 11.29
C GLY A 314 -40.55 -31.63 10.33
N ASP A 315 -40.12 -32.83 10.72
CA ASP A 315 -40.81 -34.08 10.37
C ASP A 315 -40.11 -35.28 11.03
N ASP A 316 -40.97 -36.07 11.67
CA ASP A 316 -40.72 -37.31 12.39
C ASP A 316 -40.00 -38.37 11.55
N HIS A 317 -39.15 -39.20 12.18
CA HIS A 317 -39.17 -40.66 11.99
C HIS A 317 -38.44 -41.39 13.13
N SER A 318 -38.86 -42.64 13.32
CA SER A 318 -38.99 -43.33 14.61
C SER A 318 -38.17 -44.61 14.75
N HIS A 319 -37.82 -44.96 16.01
CA HIS A 319 -37.57 -46.29 16.64
C HIS A 319 -36.28 -47.09 16.29
N SER A 320 -35.35 -47.32 17.26
CA SER A 320 -35.23 -48.41 18.29
C SER A 320 -34.33 -49.58 17.81
N HIS A 321 -33.49 -50.32 18.56
CA HIS A 321 -33.31 -50.67 19.99
C HIS A 321 -31.87 -51.21 20.27
N GLY A 322 -31.46 -51.12 21.55
CA GLY A 322 -30.68 -52.13 22.35
C GLY A 322 -29.16 -52.18 22.19
N ASP A 323 -28.31 -52.48 23.20
CA ASP A 323 -28.39 -52.77 24.64
C ASP A 323 -26.95 -52.70 25.22
N GLY A 324 -26.79 -52.54 26.55
CA GLY A 324 -25.56 -52.83 27.33
C GLY A 324 -24.97 -51.61 28.06
N GLU A 325 -25.36 -51.34 29.32
CA GLU A 325 -24.67 -51.77 30.57
C GLU A 325 -23.23 -51.23 30.71
N ASP A 326 -23.01 -50.17 31.52
CA ASP A 326 -22.54 -50.29 32.91
C ASP A 326 -21.98 -48.98 33.51
N ASP A 327 -22.33 -48.83 34.79
CA ASP A 327 -21.58 -48.26 35.91
C ASP A 327 -21.64 -46.77 36.33
N HIS A 328 -21.67 -46.67 37.67
CA HIS A 328 -22.07 -45.57 38.53
C HIS A 328 -20.95 -44.56 38.84
N GLY A 329 -21.35 -43.33 39.22
CA GLY A 329 -20.46 -42.37 39.86
C GLY A 329 -21.15 -41.06 40.28
N ASP A 330 -21.91 -41.13 41.38
CA ASP A 330 -22.54 -39.98 42.05
C ASP A 330 -21.52 -38.93 42.52
N GLY A 331 -21.88 -37.64 42.38
CA GLY A 331 -21.04 -36.52 42.78
C GLY A 331 -21.79 -35.21 42.98
N HIS A 332 -22.61 -35.15 44.04
CA HIS A 332 -22.99 -33.98 44.83
C HIS A 332 -23.64 -32.75 44.16
N GLY A 333 -24.92 -32.57 44.48
CA GLY A 333 -25.62 -31.31 44.30
C GLY A 333 -25.26 -30.25 45.34
N HIS A 334 -25.39 -28.99 44.94
CA HIS A 334 -25.68 -27.90 45.83
C HIS A 334 -26.82 -27.07 45.23
N SER A 335 -27.92 -27.00 45.98
CA SER A 335 -28.97 -26.03 45.77
C SER A 335 -28.55 -24.70 46.39
N HIS A 336 -28.81 -23.60 45.68
CA HIS A 336 -29.30 -22.38 46.30
C HIS A 336 -30.34 -21.79 45.34
N GLY A 337 -31.57 -21.75 45.85
CA GLY A 337 -32.66 -20.97 45.27
C GLY A 337 -32.64 -19.54 45.78
N ASP A 338 -33.73 -18.85 45.45
CA ASP A 338 -34.06 -17.45 45.68
C ASP A 338 -33.45 -16.53 44.60
N GLY A 339 -34.17 -16.10 43.57
CA GLY A 339 -35.57 -15.68 43.55
C GLY A 339 -35.61 -14.15 43.58
N HIS A 340 -36.07 -13.53 42.49
CA HIS A 340 -36.93 -12.34 42.40
C HIS A 340 -36.71 -11.65 41.05
N GLY A 341 -37.80 -11.55 40.28
CA GLY A 341 -37.85 -10.89 38.99
C GLY A 341 -38.59 -9.55 39.01
N HIS A 342 -38.91 -9.13 37.78
CA HIS A 342 -39.69 -7.97 37.30
C HIS A 342 -38.91 -6.64 37.29
N GLY A 343 -38.91 -5.82 36.24
CA GLY A 343 -39.67 -5.80 34.99
C GLY A 343 -40.01 -4.34 34.62
N HIS A 344 -39.92 -4.00 33.32
CA HIS A 344 -40.38 -2.77 32.62
C HIS A 344 -39.64 -1.44 32.93
N GLY A 345 -39.45 -0.46 32.04
CA GLY A 345 -39.91 -0.21 30.67
C GLY A 345 -40.16 1.31 30.47
N HIS A 346 -39.85 1.83 29.27
CA HIS A 346 -40.31 3.07 28.60
C HIS A 346 -39.43 4.36 28.53
N ASN A 347 -39.06 4.68 27.29
CA ASN A 347 -39.31 5.86 26.43
C ASN A 347 -39.06 7.34 26.85
N GLU A 348 -38.44 8.01 25.86
CA GLU A 348 -38.77 9.30 25.21
C GLU A 348 -38.21 10.66 25.70
N ASP A 349 -37.73 11.38 24.69
CA ASP A 349 -37.78 12.81 24.41
C ASP A 349 -36.87 13.84 25.11
N GLY A 350 -36.13 14.56 24.25
CA GLY A 350 -36.29 16.01 24.14
C GLY A 350 -35.25 16.88 24.88
N GLY A 351 -34.46 17.63 24.12
CA GLY A 351 -33.61 18.69 24.69
C GLY A 351 -32.87 19.54 23.65
N HIS A 352 -33.53 20.61 23.20
CA HIS A 352 -33.00 21.69 22.37
C HIS A 352 -31.85 22.49 23.04
N GLY A 353 -30.98 23.08 22.22
CA GLY A 353 -30.08 24.17 22.62
C GLY A 353 -29.50 24.95 21.42
N HIS A 354 -30.10 26.10 21.10
CA HIS A 354 -29.59 27.11 20.16
C HIS A 354 -28.46 27.97 20.79
N GLY A 355 -27.56 28.51 19.96
CA GLY A 355 -26.68 29.63 20.32
C GLY A 355 -25.92 30.20 19.12
N HIS A 356 -26.08 31.51 18.89
CA HIS A 356 -25.72 32.30 17.70
C HIS A 356 -24.25 32.78 17.61
N ASP A 357 -23.75 32.85 16.36
CA ASP A 357 -23.20 33.99 15.57
C ASP A 357 -22.24 35.07 16.15
N HIS A 358 -21.49 35.63 15.20
CA HIS A 358 -20.51 36.75 15.15
C HIS A 358 -19.04 36.28 15.24
N GLY A 359 -18.20 36.35 14.20
CA GLY A 359 -18.17 37.27 13.07
C GLY A 359 -17.32 38.48 13.43
N ASP A 360 -16.02 38.44 13.14
CA ASP A 360 -15.16 39.62 13.01
C ASP A 360 -13.99 39.30 12.09
N GLY A 361 -13.99 39.97 10.93
CA GLY A 361 -12.88 39.98 9.99
C GLY A 361 -11.85 41.02 10.37
N HIS A 362 -10.58 40.71 10.10
CA HIS A 362 -9.54 41.71 9.93
C HIS A 362 -8.65 41.32 8.76
N GLY A 363 -8.81 42.09 7.67
CA GLY A 363 -7.87 42.12 6.56
C GLY A 363 -6.78 43.16 6.80
N HIS A 364 -5.54 42.76 6.49
CA HIS A 364 -4.39 43.58 6.09
C HIS A 364 -3.57 42.61 5.21
N GLY A 365 -3.36 42.80 3.91
CA GLY A 365 -3.11 44.03 3.19
C GLY A 365 -1.67 44.44 3.44
N ASP A 366 -0.73 43.88 2.69
CA ASP A 366 0.44 44.61 2.20
C ASP A 366 1.16 43.83 1.08
N ASP A 367 1.14 44.47 -0.08
CA ASP A 367 1.65 44.09 -1.38
C ASP A 367 3.06 44.72 -1.51
N HIS A 368 4.10 43.89 -1.61
CA HIS A 368 5.44 44.34 -1.95
C HIS A 368 5.92 43.63 -3.21
N GLY A 369 5.48 44.17 -4.34
CA GLY A 369 6.08 43.91 -5.64
C GLY A 369 7.52 44.44 -5.71
N HIS A 370 8.45 43.53 -6.02
CA HIS A 370 9.74 43.90 -6.61
C HIS A 370 9.79 43.41 -8.06
N LYS A 371 9.72 44.38 -8.98
CA LYS A 371 10.05 44.21 -10.40
C LYS A 371 11.56 44.41 -10.58
N HIS A 372 12.24 43.38 -11.07
CA HIS A 372 13.43 43.49 -11.92
C HIS A 372 13.17 42.48 -13.05
N GLY A 373 13.09 42.83 -14.33
CA GLY A 373 13.92 43.77 -15.07
C GLY A 373 14.95 42.96 -15.87
N HIS A 374 14.53 42.53 -17.07
CA HIS A 374 15.25 41.71 -18.06
C HIS A 374 16.68 42.17 -18.41
N GLY A 375 17.49 41.23 -18.92
CA GLY A 375 18.32 41.49 -20.10
C GLY A 375 19.75 40.96 -20.08
N ASP A 376 19.93 39.80 -20.73
CA ASP A 376 21.01 39.44 -21.67
C ASP A 376 22.49 39.57 -21.25
N CYS A 377 23.14 38.41 -21.09
CA CYS A 377 24.59 38.26 -21.19
C CYS A 377 24.93 37.21 -22.25
N ASP A 378 25.33 37.69 -23.43
CA ASP A 378 26.03 36.90 -24.45
C ASP A 378 27.42 36.45 -23.97
N GLY A 379 27.81 35.23 -24.37
CA GLY A 379 29.16 34.91 -24.81
C GLY A 379 30.29 34.85 -23.77
N HIS A 380 30.72 33.61 -23.46
CA HIS A 380 32.09 33.23 -23.10
C HIS A 380 32.83 34.10 -22.05
N GLY A 381 32.87 33.65 -20.80
CA GLY A 381 33.80 34.21 -19.82
C GLY A 381 33.73 33.57 -18.44
N ASN A 382 34.55 32.53 -18.24
CA ASN A 382 34.91 31.94 -16.95
C ASN A 382 35.00 32.96 -15.79
N CYS A 383 34.23 32.76 -14.71
CA CYS A 383 34.43 33.42 -13.42
C CYS A 383 34.22 32.40 -12.29
N GLY A 384 35.31 31.85 -11.77
CA GLY A 384 35.34 31.24 -10.44
C GLY A 384 35.62 32.30 -9.37
N GLY A 385 35.16 32.07 -8.14
CA GLY A 385 35.52 32.88 -6.98
C GLY A 385 34.49 32.80 -5.86
N HIS A 386 34.94 32.32 -4.70
CA HIS A 386 34.25 32.31 -3.41
C HIS A 386 33.56 33.64 -3.07
N GLU A 387 32.37 33.57 -2.45
CA GLU A 387 32.13 33.81 -1.02
C GLU A 387 30.78 33.22 -0.60
#